data_AF-A0A3N7CPK8-F1
#
_entry.id   AF-A0A3N7CPK8-F1
#
_cell.length_a   1.000
_cell.length_b   1.000
_cell.length_c   1.000
_cell.angle_alpha   90.00
_cell.angle_beta   90.00
_cell.angle_gamma   90.00
#
_symmetry.space_group_name_H-M   'P 1'
#
loop_
_entity.id
_entity.type
_entity.pdbx_description
1 polymer ?
#
loop_
_entity_poly.entity_id
_entity_poly.type
_entity_poly.pdbx_seq_one_letter_code
_entity_poly.pdbx_strand_id
1 'polypeptide(L)'
;MENKLLTLKAEDLAVMYAANFSKKDAENAGYNLAVDVFEKGEVEPLHVLSNLSRLKAVIDSAEKTFRSRLVLNTRDSWNGVSFTPKNGAEKLQYSEDPEVAELERKLAERKELVKLATKSKDTIYDSEGVEVPKVSSLFDKSSITIAF
;
A
#
# COMPACT_ATOMS: atom_id res chain seq x y z
N MET A 1 1.73 -27.08 -12.77
CA MET A 1 3.01 -26.37 -12.64
C MET A 1 3.34 -26.37 -11.15
N GLU A 2 4.40 -27.05 -10.76
CA GLU A 2 4.77 -27.23 -9.35
C GLU A 2 5.18 -25.86 -8.75
N ASN A 3 4.53 -25.45 -7.66
CA ASN A 3 4.83 -24.16 -7.03
C ASN A 3 6.13 -24.32 -6.21
N LYS A 4 7.26 -23.93 -6.80
CA LYS A 4 8.60 -23.98 -6.17
C LYS A 4 8.71 -23.20 -4.86
N LEU A 5 7.77 -22.30 -4.55
CA LEU A 5 7.76 -21.62 -3.25
C LEU A 5 7.17 -22.50 -2.14
N LEU A 6 6.22 -23.38 -2.47
CA LEU A 6 5.65 -24.34 -1.52
C LEU A 6 6.62 -25.46 -1.15
N THR A 7 7.79 -25.54 -1.78
CA THR A 7 8.85 -26.49 -1.41
C THR A 7 9.79 -25.96 -0.33
N LEU A 8 9.75 -24.65 -0.02
CA LEU A 8 10.42 -24.11 1.17
C LEU A 8 9.66 -24.58 2.41
N LYS A 9 10.34 -25.30 3.30
CA LYS A 9 9.71 -25.80 4.52
C LYS A 9 9.58 -24.66 5.53
N ALA A 10 8.62 -24.77 6.44
CA ALA A 10 8.39 -23.75 7.46
C ALA A 10 9.63 -23.52 8.34
N GLU A 11 10.41 -24.57 8.57
CA GLU A 11 11.67 -24.53 9.33
C GLU A 11 12.72 -23.68 8.62
N ASP A 12 12.83 -23.77 7.29
CA ASP A 12 13.78 -22.98 6.50
C ASP A 12 13.43 -21.49 6.54
N LEU A 13 12.13 -21.16 6.51
CA LEU A 13 11.63 -19.79 6.61
C LEU A 13 11.90 -19.16 7.99
N ALA A 14 11.83 -19.97 9.05
CA ALA A 14 12.05 -19.49 10.42
C ALA A 14 13.49 -18.98 10.65
N VAL A 15 14.45 -19.46 9.86
CA VAL A 15 15.89 -19.16 9.99
C VAL A 15 16.51 -18.60 8.70
N MET A 16 15.69 -18.18 7.74
CA MET A 16 16.14 -17.72 6.41
C MET A 16 17.15 -16.57 6.46
N TYR A 17 16.98 -15.67 7.42
CA TYR A 17 17.89 -14.55 7.66
C TYR A 17 18.45 -14.61 9.07
N ALA A 18 19.68 -14.10 9.23
CA ALA A 18 20.27 -13.93 10.55
C ALA A 18 19.42 -12.99 11.40
N ALA A 19 19.39 -13.20 12.72
CA ALA A 19 18.54 -12.41 13.63
C ALA A 19 18.87 -10.91 13.65
N ASN A 20 20.07 -10.51 13.21
CA ASN A 20 20.52 -9.13 13.07
C ASN A 20 20.28 -8.54 11.68
N PHE A 21 19.65 -9.28 10.76
CA PHE A 21 19.31 -8.80 9.43
C PHE A 21 18.27 -7.67 9.55
N SER A 22 18.70 -6.45 9.26
CA SER A 22 17.90 -5.26 9.51
C SER A 22 16.91 -4.98 8.38
N LYS A 23 15.95 -4.08 8.65
CA LYS A 23 15.08 -3.54 7.60
C LYS A 23 15.87 -2.96 6.42
N LYS A 24 16.99 -2.29 6.70
CA LYS A 24 17.85 -1.70 5.66
C LYS A 24 18.52 -2.77 4.81
N ASP A 25 18.91 -3.89 5.41
CA ASP A 25 19.50 -5.01 4.67
C ASP A 25 18.46 -5.68 3.76
N ALA A 26 17.22 -5.82 4.23
CA ALA A 26 16.10 -6.31 3.42
C ALA A 26 15.81 -5.40 2.21
N GLU A 27 15.76 -4.08 2.43
CA GLU A 27 15.55 -3.09 1.37
C GLU A 27 16.71 -3.11 0.35
N ASN A 28 17.95 -3.18 0.82
CA ASN A 28 19.14 -3.27 -0.03
C ASN A 28 19.17 -4.56 -0.84
N ALA A 29 18.78 -5.70 -0.25
CA ALA A 29 18.71 -6.98 -0.96
C ALA A 29 17.71 -6.91 -2.13
N GLY A 30 16.54 -6.32 -1.90
CA GLY A 30 15.55 -6.09 -2.96
C GLY A 30 16.03 -5.11 -4.04
N TYR A 31 16.70 -4.03 -3.65
CA TYR A 31 17.31 -3.07 -4.57
C TYR A 31 18.37 -3.74 -5.45
N ASN A 32 19.32 -4.46 -4.85
CA ASN A 32 20.39 -5.14 -5.57
C ASN A 32 19.85 -6.21 -6.52
N LEU A 33 18.81 -6.95 -6.13
CA LEU A 33 18.13 -7.89 -7.03
C LEU A 33 17.57 -7.17 -8.27
N ALA A 34 16.91 -6.03 -8.10
CA ALA A 34 16.35 -5.29 -9.22
C ALA A 34 17.46 -4.74 -10.13
N VAL A 35 18.52 -4.16 -9.55
CA VAL A 35 19.68 -3.66 -10.29
C VAL A 35 20.32 -4.79 -11.11
N ASP A 36 20.61 -5.93 -10.49
CA ASP A 36 21.20 -7.10 -11.14
C ASP A 36 20.38 -7.56 -12.36
N VAL A 37 19.05 -7.59 -12.24
CA VAL A 37 18.14 -7.98 -13.33
C VAL A 37 18.23 -7.02 -14.50
N PHE A 38 18.30 -5.71 -14.25
CA PHE A 38 18.43 -4.70 -15.30
C PHE A 38 19.83 -4.65 -15.91
N GLU A 39 20.89 -4.85 -15.11
CA GLU A 39 22.28 -4.70 -15.56
C GLU A 39 22.83 -5.93 -16.26
N LYS A 40 22.49 -7.14 -15.79
CA LYS A 40 23.01 -8.39 -16.39
C LYS A 40 22.31 -8.75 -17.70
N GLY A 41 21.05 -8.36 -17.86
CA GLY A 41 20.26 -8.63 -19.08
C GLY A 41 20.00 -10.11 -19.37
N GLU A 42 20.26 -11.00 -18.42
CA GLU A 42 20.10 -12.45 -18.57
C GLU A 42 18.63 -12.90 -18.59
N VAL A 43 17.75 -12.12 -17.95
CA VAL A 43 16.31 -12.40 -17.83
C VAL A 43 15.50 -11.14 -18.06
N GLU A 44 14.35 -11.28 -18.74
CA GLU A 44 13.45 -10.17 -19.02
C GLU A 44 12.88 -9.59 -17.71
N PRO A 45 13.08 -8.27 -17.41
CA PRO A 45 12.64 -7.67 -16.16
C PRO A 45 11.14 -7.84 -15.86
N LEU A 46 10.28 -7.80 -16.87
CA LEU A 46 8.84 -8.01 -16.69
C LEU A 46 8.49 -9.44 -16.25
N HIS A 47 9.27 -10.45 -16.68
CA HIS A 47 9.09 -11.82 -16.20
C HIS A 47 9.50 -11.95 -14.73
N VAL A 48 10.56 -11.28 -14.31
CA VAL A 48 10.95 -11.27 -12.90
C VAL A 48 9.91 -10.53 -12.07
N LEU A 49 9.52 -9.32 -12.48
CA LEU A 49 8.55 -8.50 -11.77
C LEU A 49 7.20 -9.19 -11.60
N SER A 50 6.68 -9.82 -12.66
CA SER A 50 5.39 -10.55 -12.57
C SER A 50 5.44 -11.72 -11.59
N ASN A 51 6.56 -12.46 -11.52
CA ASN A 51 6.74 -13.50 -10.52
C ASN A 51 6.92 -12.94 -9.10
N LEU A 52 7.61 -11.80 -8.94
CA LEU A 52 7.68 -11.10 -7.65
C LEU A 52 6.29 -10.66 -7.16
N SER A 53 5.43 -10.16 -8.05
CA SER A 53 4.05 -9.78 -7.70
C SER A 53 3.23 -10.99 -7.23
N ARG A 54 3.35 -12.15 -7.89
CA ARG A 54 2.70 -13.40 -7.46
C ARG A 54 3.23 -13.89 -6.12
N LEU A 55 4.55 -13.86 -5.93
CA LEU A 55 5.21 -14.22 -4.68
C LEU A 55 4.71 -13.33 -3.53
N LYS A 56 4.67 -12.02 -3.75
CA LYS A 56 4.13 -11.07 -2.78
C LYS A 56 2.71 -11.44 -2.35
N ALA A 57 1.84 -11.83 -3.28
CA ALA A 57 0.48 -12.24 -2.94
C ALA A 57 0.44 -13.49 -2.04
N VAL A 58 1.33 -14.46 -2.26
CA VAL A 58 1.46 -15.64 -1.40
C VAL A 58 1.92 -15.23 0.00
N ILE A 59 2.94 -14.38 0.10
CA ILE A 59 3.47 -13.87 1.37
C ILE A 59 2.39 -13.09 2.12
N ASP A 60 1.70 -12.17 1.46
CA ASP A 60 0.65 -11.34 2.07
C ASP A 60 -0.49 -12.20 2.62
N SER A 61 -0.88 -13.26 1.90
CA SER A 61 -1.93 -14.19 2.34
C SER A 61 -1.49 -15.01 3.56
N ALA A 62 -0.24 -15.50 3.56
CA ALA A 62 0.33 -16.20 4.71
C ALA A 62 0.45 -15.28 5.93
N GLU A 63 0.96 -14.06 5.77
CA GLU A 63 1.08 -13.06 6.83
C GLU A 63 -0.29 -12.72 7.43
N LYS A 64 -1.30 -12.46 6.58
CA LYS A 64 -2.68 -12.22 7.04
C LYS A 64 -3.20 -13.39 7.90
N THR A 65 -2.92 -14.62 7.46
CA THR A 65 -3.32 -15.82 8.21
C THR A 65 -2.61 -15.89 9.56
N PHE A 66 -1.29 -15.68 9.61
CA PHE A 66 -0.55 -15.61 10.87
C PHE A 66 -1.09 -14.53 11.80
N ARG A 67 -1.28 -13.30 11.31
CA ARG A 67 -1.81 -12.18 12.11
C ARG A 67 -3.20 -12.44 12.67
N SER A 68 -4.04 -13.19 11.96
CA SER A 68 -5.38 -13.55 12.43
C SER A 68 -5.38 -14.61 13.55
N ARG A 69 -4.28 -15.36 13.72
CA ARG A 69 -4.18 -16.50 14.64
C ARG A 69 -3.20 -16.28 15.79
N LEU A 70 -2.18 -15.45 15.59
CA LEU A 70 -1.18 -15.14 16.61
C LEU A 70 -1.74 -14.11 17.58
N VAL A 71 -1.71 -14.45 18.87
CA VAL A 71 -2.08 -13.56 19.96
C VAL A 71 -0.81 -13.24 20.76
N LEU A 72 -0.50 -11.95 20.87
CA LEU A 72 0.62 -11.46 21.67
C LEU A 72 0.07 -10.65 22.83
N ASN A 73 0.51 -10.96 24.05
CA ASN A 73 0.08 -10.24 25.26
C ASN A 73 1.04 -9.11 25.63
N THR A 74 2.28 -9.21 25.19
CA THR A 74 3.34 -8.23 25.45
C THR A 74 4.09 -7.92 24.15
N ARG A 75 4.78 -6.79 24.12
CA ARG A 75 5.72 -6.51 23.05
C ARG A 75 6.83 -7.56 23.06
N ASP A 76 7.20 -8.03 21.88
CA ASP A 76 8.28 -9.00 21.69
C ASP A 76 9.05 -8.70 20.40
N SER A 77 10.20 -9.33 20.19
CA SER A 77 11.01 -9.16 18.98
C SER A 77 11.66 -10.46 18.56
N TRP A 78 11.42 -10.87 17.31
CA TRP A 78 11.98 -12.08 16.72
C TRP A 78 12.60 -11.75 15.37
N ASN A 79 13.77 -12.32 15.07
CA ASN A 79 14.47 -12.13 13.79
C ASN A 79 14.59 -10.66 13.34
N GLY A 80 14.93 -9.76 14.26
CA GLY A 80 15.05 -8.32 13.96
C GLY A 80 13.71 -7.58 13.75
N VAL A 81 12.57 -8.25 13.91
CA VAL A 81 11.22 -7.69 13.77
C VAL A 81 10.57 -7.52 15.14
N SER A 82 10.18 -6.28 15.47
CA SER A 82 9.39 -5.99 16.67
C SER A 82 7.91 -6.24 16.44
N PHE A 83 7.29 -7.00 17.33
CA PHE A 83 5.86 -7.25 17.39
C PHE A 83 5.27 -6.52 18.61
N THR A 84 4.36 -5.59 18.35
CA THR A 84 3.66 -4.85 19.42
C THR A 84 2.18 -5.17 19.33
N PRO A 85 1.57 -5.77 20.36
CA PRO A 85 0.12 -5.97 20.36
C PRO A 85 -0.58 -4.62 20.35
N LYS A 86 -1.60 -4.49 19.50
CA LYS A 86 -2.48 -3.32 19.47
C LYS A 86 -3.89 -3.78 19.73
N ASN A 87 -4.53 -3.17 20.72
CA ASN A 87 -5.98 -3.24 20.84
C ASN A 87 -6.58 -2.42 19.70
N GLY A 88 -7.68 -2.90 19.10
CA GLY A 88 -8.42 -2.12 18.12
C GLY A 88 -8.77 -0.76 18.73
N ALA A 89 -8.36 0.32 18.06
CA ALA A 89 -8.73 1.65 18.52
C ALA A 89 -10.25 1.81 18.37
N GLU A 90 -10.88 2.44 19.36
CA GLU A 90 -12.24 2.93 19.22
C GLU A 90 -12.29 3.85 18.00
N LYS A 91 -13.28 3.63 17.14
CA LYS A 91 -13.59 4.51 16.01
C LYS A 91 -15.01 5.01 16.21
N LEU A 92 -15.16 6.33 16.29
CA LEU A 92 -16.49 6.96 16.29
C LEU A 92 -17.08 6.87 14.89
N GLN A 93 -18.37 6.52 14.80
CA GLN A 93 -19.10 6.44 13.54
C GLN A 93 -19.65 7.82 13.17
N TYR A 94 -18.78 8.71 12.67
CA TYR A 94 -19.15 10.09 12.35
C TYR A 94 -20.28 10.24 11.32
N SER A 95 -20.53 9.21 10.50
CA SER A 95 -21.67 9.20 9.58
C SER A 95 -23.03 9.16 10.27
N GLU A 96 -23.09 8.81 11.56
CA GLU A 96 -24.32 8.85 12.35
C GLU A 96 -24.66 10.27 12.83
N ASP A 97 -23.69 11.19 12.82
CA ASP A 97 -23.93 12.60 13.09
C ASP A 97 -24.45 13.28 11.80
N PRO A 98 -25.70 13.78 11.79
CA PRO A 98 -26.29 14.40 10.61
C PRO A 98 -25.55 15.65 10.12
N GLU A 99 -24.95 16.43 11.03
CA GLU A 99 -24.23 17.65 10.69
C GLU A 99 -22.89 17.30 10.03
N VAL A 100 -22.16 16.33 10.59
CA VAL A 100 -20.90 15.88 10.00
C VAL A 100 -21.13 15.27 8.61
N ALA A 101 -22.16 14.43 8.46
CA ALA A 101 -22.52 13.84 7.17
C ALA A 101 -22.86 14.93 6.12
N GLU A 102 -23.57 15.98 6.51
CA GLU A 102 -23.90 17.10 5.62
C GLU A 102 -22.65 17.91 5.24
N LEU A 103 -21.73 18.17 6.17
CA LEU A 103 -20.47 18.86 5.89
C LEU A 103 -19.59 18.04 4.92
N GLU A 104 -19.52 16.73 5.09
CA GLU A 104 -18.81 15.84 4.16
C GLU A 104 -19.44 15.86 2.76
N ARG A 105 -20.76 15.89 2.67
CA ARG A 105 -21.50 16.04 1.40
C ARG A 105 -21.17 17.35 0.70
N LYS A 106 -21.25 18.48 1.43
CA LYS A 106 -20.90 19.81 0.90
C LYS A 106 -19.45 19.88 0.43
N LEU A 107 -18.53 19.26 1.19
CA LEU A 107 -17.11 19.20 0.81
C LEU A 107 -16.91 18.41 -0.48
N ALA A 108 -17.61 17.28 -0.65
CA ALA A 108 -17.56 16.49 -1.88
C ALA A 108 -18.11 17.29 -3.08
N GLU A 109 -19.25 17.95 -2.92
CA GLU A 109 -19.86 18.82 -3.93
C GLU A 109 -18.91 19.95 -4.35
N ARG A 110 -18.29 20.64 -3.39
CA ARG A 110 -17.31 21.70 -3.68
C ARG A 110 -16.10 21.18 -4.45
N LYS A 111 -15.61 19.97 -4.14
CA LYS A 111 -14.50 19.35 -4.89
C LYS A 111 -14.87 19.06 -6.34
N GLU A 112 -16.10 18.61 -6.61
CA GLU A 112 -16.57 18.39 -7.98
C GLU A 112 -16.73 19.71 -8.75
N LEU A 113 -17.26 20.76 -8.10
CA LEU A 113 -17.32 22.09 -8.69
C LEU A 113 -15.93 22.62 -9.05
N VAL A 114 -14.93 22.44 -8.18
CA VAL A 114 -13.53 22.84 -8.47
C VAL A 114 -12.98 22.06 -9.67
N LYS A 115 -13.23 20.74 -9.75
CA LYS A 115 -12.83 19.93 -10.92
C LYS A 115 -13.48 20.43 -12.21
N LEU A 116 -14.76 20.79 -12.16
CA LEU A 116 -15.50 21.31 -13.30
C LEU A 116 -14.98 22.69 -13.71
N ALA A 117 -14.78 23.60 -12.75
CA ALA A 117 -14.29 24.96 -12.97
C ALA A 117 -12.90 24.96 -13.62
N THR A 118 -11.98 24.11 -13.15
CA THR A 118 -10.64 23.98 -13.73
C THR A 118 -10.66 23.49 -15.18
N LYS A 119 -11.66 22.70 -15.59
CA LYS A 119 -11.82 22.20 -16.97
C LYS A 119 -12.66 23.13 -17.87
N SER A 120 -13.52 23.95 -17.27
CA SER A 120 -14.43 24.83 -17.99
C SER A 120 -13.70 26.06 -18.52
N LYS A 121 -14.21 26.61 -19.63
CA LYS A 121 -13.81 27.93 -20.12
C LYS A 121 -14.48 29.02 -19.29
N ASP A 122 -15.76 28.83 -19.00
CA ASP A 122 -16.60 29.79 -18.29
C ASP A 122 -16.36 29.76 -16.77
N THR A 123 -16.69 30.88 -16.12
CA THR A 123 -16.70 30.99 -14.66
C THR A 123 -17.87 30.20 -14.09
N ILE A 124 -17.60 29.42 -13.04
CA ILE A 124 -18.62 28.61 -12.35
C ILE A 124 -18.85 29.21 -10.97
N TYR A 125 -20.10 29.24 -10.55
CA TYR A 125 -20.53 29.67 -9.22
C TYR A 125 -21.18 28.48 -8.49
N ASP A 126 -21.04 28.44 -7.17
CA ASP A 126 -21.77 27.46 -6.36
C ASP A 126 -23.22 27.90 -6.07
N SER A 127 -23.93 27.11 -5.27
CA SER A 127 -25.32 27.37 -4.88
C SER A 127 -25.53 28.66 -4.10
N GLU A 128 -24.46 29.21 -3.51
CA GLU A 128 -24.49 30.46 -2.74
C GLU A 128 -24.07 31.66 -3.60
N GLY A 129 -23.79 31.44 -4.90
CA GLY A 129 -23.34 32.49 -5.82
C GLY A 129 -21.87 32.85 -5.65
N VAL A 130 -21.08 32.03 -4.96
CA VAL A 130 -19.64 32.25 -4.79
C VAL A 130 -18.88 31.65 -5.95
N GLU A 131 -17.99 32.45 -6.55
CA GLU A 131 -17.14 31.99 -7.64
C GLU A 131 -16.26 30.80 -7.20
N VAL A 132 -16.22 29.77 -8.04
CA VAL A 132 -15.39 28.59 -7.85
C VAL A 132 -14.04 28.85 -8.50
N PRO A 133 -12.94 28.97 -7.73
CA PRO A 133 -11.64 29.29 -8.28
C PRO A 133 -11.09 28.11 -9.11
N LYS A 134 -10.40 28.45 -10.21
CA LYS A 134 -9.59 27.49 -10.97
C LYS A 134 -8.28 27.27 -10.23
N VAL A 135 -7.89 26.01 -10.06
CA VAL A 135 -6.65 25.62 -9.34
C VAL A 135 -5.69 24.88 -10.26
N SER A 136 -4.39 24.95 -9.97
CA SER A 136 -3.37 24.21 -10.71
C SER A 136 -3.45 22.71 -10.45
N SER A 137 -2.96 21.91 -11.40
CA SER A 137 -2.87 20.45 -11.26
C SER A 137 -1.47 20.03 -10.83
N LEU A 138 -1.40 19.06 -9.92
CA LEU A 138 -0.18 18.30 -9.64
C LEU A 138 -0.31 16.94 -10.34
N PHE A 139 0.76 16.50 -10.99
CA PHE A 139 0.82 15.21 -11.64
C PHE A 139 1.77 14.30 -10.86
N ASP A 140 1.31 13.10 -10.54
CA ASP A 140 2.17 12.07 -9.99
C ASP A 140 3.24 11.66 -11.03
N LYS A 141 4.38 11.16 -10.54
CA LYS A 141 5.40 10.59 -11.42
C LYS A 141 4.81 9.42 -12.21
N SER A 142 5.13 9.34 -13.50
CA SER A 142 4.74 8.21 -14.34
C SER A 142 5.20 6.90 -13.70
N SER A 143 4.28 5.94 -13.61
CA SER A 143 4.52 4.61 -13.06
C SER A 143 3.69 3.56 -13.81
N ILE A 144 4.03 2.29 -13.61
CA ILE A 144 3.29 1.16 -14.20
C ILE A 144 2.20 0.69 -13.24
N THR A 145 1.04 0.32 -13.77
CA THR A 145 0.00 -0.39 -13.01
C THR A 145 0.21 -1.89 -13.15
N ILE A 146 0.22 -2.61 -12.03
CA ILE A 146 0.33 -4.08 -11.98
C ILE A 146 -1.00 -4.64 -11.47
N ALA A 147 -1.61 -5.54 -12.23
CA ALA A 147 -2.82 -6.27 -11.86
C ALA A 147 -2.62 -7.77 -12.18
N PHE A 148 -3.11 -8.66 -11.31
CA PHE A 148 -3.14 -10.11 -11.53
C PHE A 148 -4.38 -10.72 -10.89
#